data_AF-A0A9D4ITN1-F1
#
_entry.id   AF-A0A9D4ITN1-F1
#
_cell.length_a   1.000
_cell.length_b   1.000
_cell.length_c   1.000
_cell.angle_alpha   90.00
_cell.angle_beta   90.00
_cell.angle_gamma   90.00
#
_symmetry.space_group_name_H-M   'P 1'
#
loop_
_entity.id
_entity.type
_entity.pdbx_description
1 polymer ?
#
loop_
_entity_poly.entity_id
_entity_poly.type
_entity_poly.pdbx_seq_one_letter_code
_entity_poly.pdbx_strand_id
1 'polypeptide(L)' 'MLIKLWDWDKKWTCTQVFEGHSHYVMQIVINPKDNNTFASASLDRTVKVRTTTPSPVPHWTGLLR' A
#
# COMPACT_ATOMS: atom_id res chain seq x y z
N MET A 1 -2.88 6.63 -10.14
CA MET A 1 -2.61 7.43 -8.92
C MET A 1 -1.66 6.67 -8.02
N LEU A 2 -0.81 7.40 -7.29
CA LEU A 2 0.27 6.83 -6.48
C LEU A 2 -0.01 7.05 -5.00
N ILE A 3 0.43 6.12 -4.16
CA ILE A 3 0.58 6.31 -2.72
C ILE A 3 2.09 6.19 -2.43
N LYS A 4 2.65 7.12 -1.66
CA LYS A 4 4.08 7.15 -1.34
C LYS A 4 4.29 7.03 0.16
N LEU A 5 5.22 6.18 0.57
CA LEU A 5 5.68 6.08 1.95
C LEU A 5 6.95 6.90 2.11
N TRP A 6 6.97 7.79 3.10
CA TRP A 6 8.08 8.68 3.38
C TRP A 6 8.63 8.40 4.77
N ASP A 7 9.95 8.36 4.89
CA ASP A 7 10.68 8.13 6.14
C ASP A 7 11.38 9.44 6.53
N TRP A 8 10.89 10.08 7.60
CA TRP A 8 11.41 11.36 8.08
C TRP A 8 12.79 11.21 8.74
N ASP A 9 13.07 10.07 9.37
CA ASP A 9 14.38 9.77 9.99
C ASP A 9 15.46 9.63 8.92
N LYS A 10 15.06 9.23 7.71
CA LYS A 10 15.91 9.18 6.51
C LYS A 10 15.80 10.44 5.66
N LYS A 11 15.75 11.63 6.26
CA LYS A 11 15.73 12.92 5.54
C LYS A 11 14.57 13.02 4.53
N TRP A 12 13.38 12.57 4.92
CA TRP A 12 12.21 12.52 4.03
C TRP A 12 12.46 11.73 2.75
N THR A 13 13.14 10.59 2.87
CA THR A 13 13.31 9.69 1.73
C THR A 13 11.99 8.99 1.42
N CYS A 14 11.57 9.00 0.16
CA CYS A 14 10.47 8.17 -0.32
C CYS A 14 10.93 6.71 -0.34
N THR A 15 10.55 5.93 0.66
CA THR A 15 11.02 4.54 0.82
C THR A 15 10.26 3.56 -0.05
N GLN A 16 8.99 3.85 -0.38
CA GLN A 16 8.16 3.00 -1.23
C GLN A 16 7.15 3.81 -2.05
N VAL A 17 6.80 3.28 -3.21
CA VAL A 17 5.72 3.77 -4.08
C VAL A 17 4.77 2.62 -4.35
N PHE A 18 3.49 2.81 -4.02
CA PHE A 18 2.42 1.86 -4.30
C PHE A 18 1.63 2.31 -5.52
N GLU A 19 1.68 1.49 -6.56
CA GLU A 19 1.02 1.74 -7.85
C GLU A 19 -0.21 0.85 -8.04
N GLY A 20 -1.11 1.24 -8.95
CA GLY A 20 -2.17 0.36 -9.44
C GLY A 20 -3.60 0.83 -9.18
N HIS A 21 -3.81 1.96 -8.48
CA HIS A 21 -5.10 2.66 -8.57
C HIS A 21 -5.15 3.47 -9.86
N SER A 22 -6.19 3.28 -10.67
CA SER A 22 -6.35 3.96 -11.96
C SER A 22 -7.04 5.32 -11.83
N HIS A 23 -7.60 5.64 -10.66
CA HIS A 23 -8.23 6.93 -10.35
C HIS A 23 -7.80 7.45 -8.96
N TYR A 24 -8.29 8.64 -8.57
CA TYR A 24 -8.05 9.27 -7.26
C TYR A 24 -8.26 8.33 -6.08
N VAL A 25 -7.24 8.26 -5.23
CA VAL A 25 -7.33 7.65 -3.90
C VAL A 25 -8.00 8.67 -2.99
N MET A 26 -9.17 8.31 -2.46
CA MET A 26 -10.00 9.20 -1.66
C MET A 26 -9.76 9.00 -0.16
N GLN A 27 -9.25 7.84 0.24
CA GLN A 27 -9.07 7.51 1.65
C GLN A 27 -7.96 6.47 1.84
N ILE A 28 -7.22 6.59 2.95
CA ILE A 28 -6.25 5.62 3.45
C ILE A 28 -6.55 5.36 4.92
N VAL A 29 -6.49 4.11 5.34
CA VAL A 29 -6.63 3.70 6.76
C VAL A 29 -5.54 2.69 7.12
N ILE A 30 -4.90 2.89 8.27
CA ILE A 30 -3.87 1.98 8.80
C ILE A 30 -4.55 0.92 9.66
N ASN A 31 -4.09 -0.32 9.57
CA ASN A 31 -4.59 -1.39 10.43
C ASN A 31 -4.13 -1.15 11.88
N PRO A 32 -5.05 -1.00 12.86
CA PRO A 32 -4.68 -0.69 14.24
C PRO A 32 -4.02 -1.86 15.00
N LYS A 33 -4.10 -3.09 14.47
CA LYS A 33 -3.47 -4.29 15.05
C LYS A 33 -2.13 -4.66 14.40
N ASP A 34 -1.86 -4.14 13.21
CA ASP A 34 -0.64 -4.38 12.45
C ASP A 34 -0.24 -3.11 11.70
N ASN A 35 0.76 -2.42 12.24
CA ASN A 35 1.24 -1.14 11.70
C ASN A 35 1.91 -1.28 10.34
N ASN A 36 2.14 -2.50 9.84
CA ASN A 36 2.72 -2.74 8.53
C ASN A 36 1.68 -2.85 7.43
N THR A 37 0.38 -2.79 7.74
CA THR A 37 -0.67 -2.97 6.74
C THR A 37 -1.61 -1.78 6.71
N PHE A 38 -2.00 -1.36 5.50
CA PHE A 38 -3.01 -0.33 5.30
C PHE A 38 -3.95 -0.70 4.15
N ALA A 39 -5.12 -0.06 4.12
CA ALA A 39 -6.07 -0.14 3.02
C ALA A 39 -6.25 1.23 2.37
N SER A 40 -6.41 1.25 1.06
CA SER A 40 -6.72 2.45 0.28
C SER A 40 -7.99 2.26 -0.55
N ALA A 41 -8.86 3.28 -0.54
CA ALA A 41 -10.09 3.32 -1.33
C ALA A 41 -9.98 4.37 -2.45
N SER A 42 -10.47 4.03 -3.64
CA SER A 42 -10.30 4.84 -4.85
C SER A 42 -11.59 4.96 -5.66
N LEU A 43 -11.70 6.05 -6.42
CA LEU A 43 -12.77 6.25 -7.40
C LEU A 43 -12.70 5.27 -8.59
N ASP A 44 -11.65 4.44 -8.69
CA ASP A 44 -11.59 3.31 -9.63
C ASP A 44 -12.48 2.12 -9.22
N ARG A 45 -13.30 2.28 -8.18
CA ARG A 45 -14.21 1.27 -7.62
C ARG A 45 -13.49 0.08 -6.99
N THR A 46 -12.25 0.27 -6.53
CA THR A 46 -11.49 -0.76 -5.81
C THR A 46 -11.02 -0.28 -4.44
N VAL A 47 -10.88 -1.26 -3.54
CA VAL A 47 -10.10 -1.13 -2.31
C VAL A 47 -8.88 -2.04 -2.46
N LYS A 48 -7.69 -1.53 -2.09
CA LYS A 48 -6.45 -2.31 -2.12
C LYS A 48 -5.85 -2.35 -0.73
N VAL A 49 -5.44 -3.56 -0.30
CA VAL A 49 -4.67 -3.78 0.93
C VAL A 49 -3.20 -3.86 0.56
N ARG A 50 -2.34 -3.19 1.32
CA ARG A 50 -0.91 -3.07 1.07
C ARG A 50 -0.13 -3.31 2.35
N THR A 51 1.06 -3.89 2.19
CA THR A 51 2.03 -4.07 3.27
C THR A 51 3.21 -3.12 3.04
N THR A 52 3.63 -2.40 4.08
CA THR A 52 4.75 -1.44 4.06
C THR A 52 6.09 -2.10 4.32
N THR A 53 6.11 -3.27 4.96
CA THR A 53 7.32 -4.09 5.02
C THR A 53 7.53 -4.76 3.67
N PRO A 54 8.75 -4.68 3.07
CA PRO A 54 9.10 -5.58 2.00
C PRO A 54 9.02 -7.00 2.55
N SER A 55 7.98 -7.74 2.19
CA SER A 55 7.90 -9.16 2.53
C SER A 55 9.14 -9.84 1.93
N PRO A 56 9.95 -10.57 2.73
CA PRO A 56 11.05 -11.36 2.19
C PRO A 56 10.55 -12.51 1.28
N VAL A 57 9.23 -12.76 1.28
CA VAL A 57 8.57 -13.77 0.45
C VAL A 57 7.65 -13.07 -0.55
N PRO A 58 7.85 -13.23 -1.87
CA PRO A 58 6.90 -12.71 -2.85
C PRO A 58 5.53 -13.37 -2.64
N HIS A 59 4.49 -12.57 -2.43
CA HIS A 59 3.12 -13.06 -2.36
C HIS A 59 2.62 -13.34 -3.79
N TRP A 60 2.89 -14.53 -4.31
CA TRP A 60 2.17 -15.01 -5.49
C TRP A 60 0.76 -15.40 -5.04
N THR A 61 -0.17 -14.45 -5.13
CA THR A 61 -1.59 -14.77 -4.94
C THR A 61 -2.12 -15.44 -6.21
N GLY A 62 -2.38 -16.74 -6.13
CA GLY A 62 -3.36 -17.41 -6.99
C GLY A 62 -2.83 -18.40 -8.03
N LEU A 63 -2.29 -19.55 -7.58
CA LEU A 63 -2.49 -20.82 -8.30
C LEU A 63 -2.95 -21.88 -7.29
N LEU A 64 -4.23 -21.80 -6.95
CA LEU A 64 -5.04 -22.97 -6.58
C LEU A 64 -6.40 -22.82 -7.26
N ARG A 65 -6.43 -23.22 -8.54
CA ARG A 65 -7.45 -24.08 -9.12
C ARG A 65 -6.80 -24.94 -10.17
#